data_AF-A0A524M3S4-F1
#
_entry.id   AF-A0A524M3S4-F1
#
_cell.length_a   1.000
_cell.length_b   1.000
_cell.length_c   1.000
_cell.angle_alpha   90.00
_cell.angle_beta   90.00
_cell.angle_gamma   90.00
#
_symmetry.space_group_name_H-M   'P 1'
#
loop_
_entity.id
_entity.type
_entity.pdbx_description
1 polymer ?
#
loop_
_entity_poly.entity_id
_entity_poly.type
_entity_poly.pdbx_seq_one_letter_code
_entity_poly.pdbx_strand_id
1 'polypeptide(L)'
;MDEYLSLVAVLLMLISVALPFLENYLTKRKEKIKVECLLVANNHQWISIEEIVDHVGVSMRTVTKNIEWGIKENIIIGTLENNMFERSHERTHEEVVFLLPYEPDKL
;
A
#
# COMPACT_ATOMS: atom_id res chain seq x y z
N MET A 1 12.47 43.93 19.27
CA MET A 1 12.70 43.22 17.99
C MET A 1 13.45 41.91 18.23
N ASP A 2 14.50 41.91 19.05
CA ASP A 2 15.35 40.72 19.26
C ASP A 2 14.63 39.52 19.91
N GLU A 3 13.76 39.71 20.89
CA GLU A 3 13.01 38.59 21.51
C GLU A 3 12.09 37.86 20.52
N TYR A 4 11.46 38.58 19.59
CA TYR A 4 10.63 37.98 18.55
C TYR A 4 11.48 37.22 17.54
N LEU A 5 12.69 37.72 17.21
CA LEU A 5 13.63 37.03 16.35
C LEU A 5 14.14 35.73 17.00
N SER A 6 14.43 35.78 18.30
CA SER A 6 14.82 34.61 19.09
C SER A 6 13.70 33.58 19.22
N LEU A 7 12.45 34.02 19.41
CA LEU A 7 11.30 33.11 19.45
C LEU A 7 11.07 32.39 18.11
N VAL A 8 11.18 33.12 17.00
CA VAL A 8 11.08 32.54 15.65
C VAL A 8 12.20 31.54 15.39
N ALA A 9 13.43 31.85 15.82
CA ALA A 9 14.56 30.92 15.69
C ALA A 9 14.34 29.61 16.48
N VAL A 10 13.82 29.71 17.71
CA VAL A 10 13.49 28.54 18.53
C VAL A 10 12.40 27.69 17.87
N LEU A 11 11.35 28.33 17.33
CA LEU A 11 10.27 27.61 16.63
C LEU A 11 10.77 26.90 15.36
N LEU A 12 11.61 27.56 14.55
CA LEU A 12 12.22 26.95 13.37
C LEU A 12 13.14 25.78 13.72
N MET A 13 13.87 25.89 14.83
CA MET A 13 14.74 24.83 15.32
C MET A 13 13.92 23.63 15.80
N LEU A 14 12.81 23.85 16.52
CA LEU A 14 11.89 22.78 16.93
C LEU A 14 11.24 22.08 15.73
N ILE A 15 10.85 22.83 14.69
CA ILE A 15 10.33 22.26 13.44
C ILE A 15 11.41 21.42 12.75
N SER A 16 12.64 21.92 12.67
CA SER A 16 13.77 21.21 12.06
C SER A 16 14.09 19.90 12.78
N VAL A 17 13.94 19.85 14.11
CA VAL A 17 14.11 18.62 14.89
C VAL A 17 12.93 17.68 14.70
N ALA A 18 11.69 18.19 14.63
CA ALA A 18 10.49 17.37 14.49
C ALA A 18 10.30 16.76 13.09
N LEU A 19 10.76 17.44 12.04
CA LEU A 19 10.63 17.00 10.64
C LEU A 19 11.20 15.58 10.39
N PRO A 20 12.44 15.26 10.80
CA PRO A 20 13.00 13.91 10.66
C PRO A 20 12.17 12.82 11.34
N PHE A 21 11.58 13.09 12.51
CA PHE A 21 10.73 12.12 13.20
C PHE A 21 9.43 11.87 12.44
N LEU A 22 8.84 12.93 11.89
CA LEU A 22 7.64 12.82 11.06
C LEU A 22 7.93 12.04 9.78
N GLU A 23 9.04 12.32 9.10
CA GLU A 23 9.48 11.59 7.91
C GLU A 23 9.71 10.11 8.19
N ASN A 24 10.41 9.80 9.29
CA ASN A 24 10.65 8.42 9.72
C ASN A 24 9.33 7.69 10.03
N TYR A 25 8.41 8.36 10.76
CA TYR A 25 7.10 7.81 11.07
C TYR A 25 6.28 7.51 9.80
N LEU A 26 6.24 8.46 8.86
CA LEU A 26 5.55 8.30 7.59
C LEU A 26 6.16 7.18 6.74
N THR A 27 7.49 7.04 6.77
CA THR A 27 8.21 5.96 6.06
C THR A 27 7.85 4.60 6.64
N LYS A 28 7.94 4.43 7.96
CA LYS A 28 7.52 3.19 8.64
C LYS A 28 6.06 2.85 8.39
N ARG A 29 5.19 3.86 8.39
CA ARG A 29 3.77 3.67 8.09
C ARG A 29 3.54 3.18 6.66
N LYS A 30 4.25 3.75 5.67
CA LYS A 30 4.19 3.30 4.28
C LYS A 30 4.68 1.86 4.13
N GLU A 31 5.77 1.50 4.80
CA GLU A 31 6.30 0.13 4.79
C GLU A 31 5.31 -0.86 5.41
N LYS A 32 4.69 -0.51 6.55
CA LYS A 32 3.66 -1.33 7.16
C LYS A 32 2.50 -1.60 6.19
N ILE A 33 1.94 -0.55 5.59
CA ILE A 33 0.82 -0.66 4.62
C ILE A 33 1.19 -1.59 3.47
N LYS A 34 2.41 -1.44 2.94
CA LYS A 34 2.91 -2.28 1.85
C LYS A 34 2.95 -3.76 2.25
N VAL A 35 3.50 -4.08 3.43
CA VAL A 35 3.54 -5.45 3.93
C VAL A 35 2.14 -6.01 4.17
N GLU A 36 1.24 -5.21 4.72
CA GLU A 36 -0.14 -5.60 5.02
C GLU A 36 -0.93 -5.92 3.74
N CYS A 37 -0.78 -5.12 2.68
CA CYS A 37 -1.38 -5.40 1.37
C CYS A 37 -0.92 -6.77 0.83
N LEU A 38 0.38 -7.06 0.93
CA LEU A 38 0.96 -8.31 0.40
C LEU A 38 0.55 -9.53 1.23
N LEU A 39 0.45 -9.38 2.56
CA LEU A 39 0.00 -10.45 3.45
C LEU A 39 -1.47 -10.80 3.21
N VAL A 40 -2.34 -9.79 3.09
CA VAL A 40 -3.75 -10.00 2.77
C VAL A 40 -3.84 -10.70 1.42
N ALA A 41 -3.16 -10.19 0.40
CA ALA A 41 -3.11 -10.82 -0.91
C ALA A 41 -2.71 -12.31 -0.80
N ASN A 42 -1.56 -12.62 -0.21
CA ASN A 42 -1.02 -13.98 -0.14
C ASN A 42 -1.87 -14.99 0.66
N ASN A 43 -2.75 -14.53 1.56
CA ASN A 43 -3.64 -15.41 2.32
C ASN A 43 -4.84 -15.93 1.53
N HIS A 44 -5.11 -15.35 0.35
CA HIS A 44 -6.23 -15.72 -0.50
C HIS A 44 -5.70 -16.20 -1.86
N GLN A 45 -6.26 -17.30 -2.38
CA GLN A 45 -5.92 -17.73 -3.73
C GLN A 45 -6.42 -16.69 -4.77
N TRP A 46 -7.55 -16.05 -4.49
CA TRP A 46 -8.20 -15.06 -5.36
C TRP A 46 -8.79 -13.97 -4.46
N ILE A 47 -8.44 -12.72 -4.70
CA ILE A 47 -8.95 -11.57 -3.93
C ILE A 47 -9.05 -10.34 -4.82
N SER A 48 -10.13 -9.58 -4.69
CA SER A 48 -10.25 -8.31 -5.43
C SER A 48 -9.41 -7.21 -4.78
N ILE A 49 -8.95 -6.23 -5.57
CA ILE A 49 -8.27 -5.06 -4.99
C ILE A 49 -9.20 -4.33 -4.01
N GLU A 50 -10.51 -4.31 -4.26
CA GLU A 50 -11.51 -3.70 -3.37
C GLU A 50 -11.54 -4.40 -2.00
N GLU A 51 -11.49 -5.73 -1.96
CA GLU A 51 -11.44 -6.49 -0.71
C GLU A 51 -10.16 -6.18 0.08
N ILE A 52 -9.01 -6.02 -0.59
CA ILE A 52 -7.77 -5.62 0.08
C ILE A 52 -7.87 -4.17 0.59
N VAL A 53 -8.49 -3.28 -0.18
CA VAL A 53 -8.76 -1.89 0.23
C VAL A 53 -9.57 -1.85 1.53
N ASP A 54 -10.61 -2.67 1.63
CA ASP A 54 -11.48 -2.74 2.80
C ASP A 54 -10.73 -3.29 4.04
N HIS A 55 -9.78 -4.22 3.83
CA HIS A 55 -8.97 -4.76 4.93
C HIS A 55 -7.90 -3.77 5.42
N VAL A 56 -7.20 -3.10 4.51
CA VAL A 56 -6.03 -2.27 4.85
C VAL A 56 -6.44 -0.81 5.13
N GLY A 57 -7.59 -0.36 4.62
CA GLY A 57 -8.10 1.00 4.82
C GLY A 57 -7.31 2.06 4.04
N VAL A 58 -6.85 1.74 2.83
CA VAL A 58 -6.08 2.65 1.96
C VAL A 58 -6.67 2.70 0.56
N SER A 59 -6.33 3.73 -0.22
CA SER A 59 -6.90 3.88 -1.56
C SER A 59 -6.56 2.70 -2.47
N MET A 60 -7.48 2.37 -3.38
CA MET A 60 -7.31 1.35 -4.42
C MET A 60 -5.98 1.50 -5.16
N ARG A 61 -5.66 2.73 -5.58
CA ARG A 61 -4.38 3.06 -6.23
C ARG A 61 -3.14 2.69 -5.41
N THR A 62 -3.21 2.82 -4.08
CA THR A 62 -2.11 2.45 -3.18
C THR A 62 -1.96 0.93 -3.13
N VAL A 63 -3.08 0.21 -3.01
CA VAL A 63 -3.09 -1.25 -3.03
C VAL A 63 -2.55 -1.77 -4.35
N THR A 64 -3.10 -1.37 -5.49
CA THR A 64 -2.66 -1.80 -6.83
C THR A 64 -1.14 -1.64 -6.98
N LYS A 65 -0.59 -0.46 -6.66
CA LYS A 65 0.86 -0.22 -6.72
C LYS A 65 1.69 -1.14 -5.83
N ASN A 66 1.20 -1.42 -4.62
CA ASN A 66 1.91 -2.29 -3.69
C ASN A 66 1.88 -3.76 -4.16
N ILE A 67 0.76 -4.21 -4.70
CA ILE A 67 0.61 -5.56 -5.26
C ILE A 67 1.46 -5.72 -6.54
N GLU A 68 1.39 -4.76 -7.47
CA GLU A 68 2.24 -4.74 -8.67
C GLU A 68 3.74 -4.83 -8.30
N TRP A 69 4.15 -4.07 -7.28
CA TRP A 69 5.51 -4.14 -6.76
C TRP A 69 5.82 -5.53 -6.18
N GLY A 70 4.93 -6.11 -5.40
CA GLY A 70 5.11 -7.45 -4.83
C GLY A 70 5.25 -8.56 -5.88
N ILE A 71 4.47 -8.48 -6.96
CA ILE A 71 4.56 -9.39 -8.10
C ILE A 71 5.89 -9.19 -8.82
N LYS A 72 6.26 -7.94 -9.14
CA LYS A 72 7.49 -7.61 -9.85
C LYS A 72 8.75 -8.07 -9.11
N GLU A 73 8.77 -7.94 -7.79
CA GLU A 73 9.88 -8.36 -6.94
C GLU A 73 9.81 -9.86 -6.56
N ASN A 74 8.87 -10.63 -7.12
CA ASN A 74 8.63 -12.04 -6.82
C ASN A 74 8.39 -12.34 -5.33
N ILE A 75 7.81 -11.39 -4.58
CA ILE A 75 7.43 -11.56 -3.18
C ILE A 75 6.12 -12.35 -3.06
N ILE A 76 5.21 -12.13 -4.02
CA ILE A 76 3.97 -12.87 -4.18
C ILE A 76 3.91 -13.41 -5.62
N ILE A 77 3.38 -14.61 -5.81
CA ILE A 77 3.21 -15.20 -7.14
C ILE A 77 1.77 -14.97 -7.59
N GLY A 78 1.60 -14.09 -8.58
CA GLY A 78 0.29 -13.82 -9.17
C GLY A 78 0.33 -12.86 -10.33
N THR A 79 -0.83 -12.69 -10.95
CA THR A 79 -1.10 -11.73 -12.00
C THR A 79 -2.19 -10.78 -11.52
N LEU A 80 -2.01 -9.49 -11.79
CA LEU A 80 -3.05 -8.50 -11.60
C LEU A 80 -3.82 -8.43 -12.92
N GLU A 81 -5.05 -8.94 -12.91
CA GLU A 81 -5.88 -9.01 -14.12
C GLU A 81 -7.05 -8.04 -14.01
N ASN A 82 -7.25 -7.27 -15.08
CA ASN A 82 -8.41 -6.42 -15.22
C ASN A 82 -9.60 -7.27 -15.67
N ASN A 83 -10.31 -7.83 -14.70
CA ASN A 83 -11.56 -8.51 -14.99
C ASN A 83 -12.67 -7.48 -15.19
N MET A 84 -13.04 -7.23 -16.45
CA MET A 84 -14.39 -6.77 -16.74
C MET A 84 -15.35 -7.94 -16.49
N PHE A 85 -15.93 -8.04 -15.29
CA PHE A 85 -17.07 -8.91 -15.07
C PHE A 85 -18.33 -8.25 -15.63
N GLU A 86 -18.92 -8.83 -16.68
CA GLU A 86 -20.31 -8.56 -17.04
C GLU A 86 -21.21 -9.24 -16.02
N ARG A 87 -21.46 -8.59 -14.87
CA ARG A 87 -22.63 -8.92 -14.06
C ARG A 87 -23.85 -8.38 -14.79
N SER A 88 -24.87 -9.22 -14.98
CA SER A 88 -26.05 -9.03 -15.83
C SER A 88 -26.83 -7.72 -15.58
N HIS A 89 -26.53 -6.97 -14.52
CA HIS A 89 -27.22 -5.73 -14.17
C HIS A 89 -26.33 -4.53 -13.76
N GLU A 90 -25.00 -4.62 -13.72
CA GLU A 90 -24.17 -3.46 -13.40
C GLU A 90 -22.72 -3.70 -13.85
N ARG A 91 -22.17 -2.79 -14.66
CA ARG A 91 -20.74 -2.80 -15.02
C ARG A 91 -19.96 -2.25 -13.82
N THR A 92 -19.40 -3.11 -12.99
CA THR A 92 -18.40 -2.72 -11.99
C THR A 92 -16.99 -3.06 -12.50
N HIS A 93 -16.12 -2.06 -12.52
CA HIS A 93 -14.71 -2.22 -12.84
C HIS A 93 -14.00 -2.80 -11.61
N GLU A 94 -13.94 -4.12 -11.49
CA GLU A 94 -13.22 -4.78 -10.41
C GLU A 94 -11.82 -5.23 -10.91
N GLU A 95 -10.76 -4.54 -10.46
CA GLU A 95 -9.39 -5.06 -10.60
C GLU A 95 -9.24 -6.26 -9.66
N VAL A 96 -8.92 -7.45 -10.19
CA VAL A 96 -8.79 -8.68 -9.42
C VAL A 96 -7.33 -9.13 -9.40
N VAL A 97 -6.83 -9.48 -8.22
CA VAL A 97 -5.51 -10.09 -8.07
C VAL A 97 -5.71 -11.60 -8.10
N PHE A 98 -5.20 -12.23 -9.16
CA PHE A 98 -5.11 -13.68 -9.25
C PHE A 98 -3.77 -14.10 -8.68
N LEU A 99 -3.77 -14.82 -7.56
CA LEU A 99 -2.55 -15.38 -7.02
C LEU A 99 -2.53 -16.85 -7.38
N LEU A 100 -1.51 -17.23 -8.15
CA LEU A 100 -1.29 -18.66 -8.36
C LEU A 100 -0.79 -19.22 -7.03
N PRO A 101 -1.42 -20.30 -6.51
CA PRO A 101 -0.93 -20.93 -5.30
C PRO A 101 0.54 -21.30 -5.49
N TYR A 102 1.38 -20.88 -4.53
CA TYR A 102 2.78 -21.24 -4.47
C TYR A 102 2.91 -22.77 -4.41
N GLU A 103 3.33 -23.40 -5.51
CA GLU A 103 3.76 -24.81 -5.53
C GLU A 103 5.27 -24.85 -5.20
N PRO A 104 5.67 -25.34 -4.01
CA PRO A 104 7.07 -25.37 -3.59
C PRO A 104 7.96 -26.33 -4.40
N ASP A 105 7.37 -27.19 -5.25
CA ASP A 105 8.01 -28.38 -5.81
C ASP A 105 8.45 -28.24 -7.29
N LYS A 106 8.56 -27.03 -7.83
CA LYS A 106 8.99 -26.79 -9.24
C LYS A 106 10.18 -25.83 -9.40
N LEU A 107 11.17 -25.91 -8.50
CA LEU A 107 12.52 -25.38 -8.70
C LEU A 107 13.52 -26.51 -8.93
#